data_AF-A0A672J344-F1
#
_entry.id   AF-A0A672J344-F1
#
_cell.length_a   1.000
_cell.length_b   1.000
_cell.length_c   1.000
_cell.angle_alpha   90.00
_cell.angle_beta   90.00
_cell.angle_gamma   90.00
#
_symmetry.space_group_name_H-M   'P 1'
#
loop_
_entity.id
_entity.type
_entity.pdbx_description
1 polymer ?
#
loop_
_entity_poly.entity_id
_entity_poly.type
_entity_poly.pdbx_seq_one_letter_code
_entity_poly.pdbx_strand_id
1 'polypeptide(L)' 'MPAGVSWARYVRMLGASVLAMFAGAQAVHQYYLPDLSIPETPPKPGELKTELQGYKIRQEAAAALQKLKTENNAD' A
#
# COMPACT_ATOMS: atom_id res chain seq x y z
N MET A 1 5.14 -29.57 -25.08
CA MET A 1 5.59 -28.47 -24.19
C MET A 1 5.15 -27.15 -24.80
N PRO A 2 4.58 -26.20 -24.04
CA PRO A 2 4.13 -24.92 -24.59
C PRO A 2 5.35 -24.21 -25.23
N ALA A 3 5.28 -23.93 -26.53
CA ALA A 3 6.27 -23.18 -27.31
C ALA A 3 7.76 -23.60 -27.14
N GLY A 4 8.04 -24.88 -26.87
CA GLY A 4 9.42 -25.40 -26.79
C GLY A 4 10.17 -25.11 -25.49
N VAL A 5 9.50 -24.61 -24.45
CA VAL A 5 10.09 -24.42 -23.11
C VAL A 5 9.72 -25.56 -22.15
N SER A 6 10.66 -25.91 -21.26
CA SER A 6 10.42 -26.95 -20.26
C SER A 6 9.31 -26.57 -19.29
N TRP A 7 8.56 -27.57 -18.81
CA TRP A 7 7.47 -27.37 -17.86
C TRP A 7 7.92 -26.62 -16.59
N ALA A 8 9.09 -26.96 -16.07
CA ALA A 8 9.68 -26.26 -14.93
C ALA A 8 9.95 -24.78 -15.21
N ARG A 9 10.36 -24.41 -16.44
CA ARG A 9 10.56 -23.01 -16.83
C ARG A 9 9.23 -22.27 -16.95
N TYR A 10 8.21 -22.91 -17.50
CA TYR A 10 6.86 -22.35 -17.58
C TYR A 10 6.28 -22.06 -16.19
N VAL A 11 6.34 -23.03 -15.28
CA VAL A 11 5.83 -22.89 -13.90
C VAL A 11 6.59 -21.80 -13.14
N ARG A 12 7.91 -21.70 -13.31
CA ARG A 12 8.69 -20.60 -12.71
C ARG A 12 8.23 -19.23 -13.18
N MET A 13 8.01 -19.06 -14.49
CA MET A 13 7.55 -17.79 -15.05
C MET A 13 6.14 -17.45 -14.57
N LEU A 14 5.23 -18.43 -14.57
CA LEU A 14 3.86 -18.25 -14.06
C LEU A 14 3.87 -17.87 -12.57
N GLY A 15 4.70 -18.55 -11.76
CA GLY A 15 4.85 -18.21 -10.35
C GLY A 15 5.39 -16.79 -10.16
N ALA A 16 6.42 -16.41 -10.92
CA ALA A 16 6.98 -15.07 -10.86
C ALA A 16 5.97 -13.98 -11.26
N SER A 17 5.13 -14.22 -12.27
CA SER A 17 4.12 -13.25 -12.69
C SER A 17 3.03 -13.05 -11.64
N VAL A 18 2.57 -14.14 -11.02
CA VAL A 18 1.59 -14.08 -9.92
C VAL A 18 2.17 -13.37 -8.69
N LEU A 19 3.43 -13.68 -8.33
CA LEU A 19 4.10 -13.01 -7.22
C LEU A 19 4.30 -11.51 -7.48
N ALA A 20 4.69 -11.13 -8.70
CA ALA A 20 4.82 -9.73 -9.08
C ALA A 20 3.47 -8.99 -8.99
N MET A 21 2.37 -9.63 -9.38
CA MET A 21 1.02 -9.09 -9.23
C MET A 21 0.67 -8.82 -7.75
N PHE A 22 0.92 -9.78 -6.87
CA PHE A 22 0.67 -9.61 -5.43
C PHE A 22 1.57 -8.55 -4.79
N ALA A 23 2.85 -8.53 -5.15
CA ALA A 23 3.78 -7.51 -4.66
C ALA A 23 3.33 -6.10 -5.09
N GLY A 24 2.89 -5.93 -6.33
CA GLY A 24 2.35 -4.67 -6.83
C GLY A 24 1.09 -4.23 -6.07
N ALA A 25 0.14 -5.16 -5.85
CA ALA A 25 -1.07 -4.86 -5.07
C ALA A 25 -0.72 -4.42 -3.64
N GLN A 26 0.17 -5.16 -2.96
CA GLN A 26 0.63 -4.81 -1.61
C GLN A 26 1.33 -3.45 -1.55
N ALA A 27 2.17 -3.12 -2.55
CA ALA A 27 2.85 -1.84 -2.60
C ALA A 27 1.86 -0.65 -2.67
N VAL A 28 0.78 -0.76 -3.45
CA VAL A 28 -0.27 0.27 -3.53
C VAL A 28 -1.01 0.39 -2.21
N HIS A 29 -1.37 -0.73 -1.58
CA HIS A 29 -2.02 -0.73 -0.27
C HIS A 29 -1.16 -0.09 0.82
N GLN A 30 0.15 -0.39 0.86
CA GLN A 30 1.08 0.22 1.81
C GLN A 30 1.34 1.70 1.52
N TYR A 31 1.40 2.08 0.24
CA TYR A 31 1.68 3.45 -0.15
C TYR A 31 0.51 4.39 0.17
N TYR A 32 -0.71 3.99 -0.19
CA TYR A 32 -1.89 4.84 -0.02
C TYR A 32 -2.63 4.63 1.29
N LEU A 33 -2.40 3.49 1.98
CA LEU A 33 -3.13 3.08 3.18
C LEU A 33 -4.63 3.42 3.05
N PRO A 34 -5.31 2.80 2.07
CA PRO A 34 -6.72 3.07 1.88
C PRO A 34 -7.50 2.68 3.14
N ASP A 35 -8.56 3.40 3.44
CA ASP A 35 -9.50 2.99 4.47
C ASP A 35 -10.28 1.76 3.98
N LEU A 36 -10.12 0.64 4.67
CA LEU A 36 -10.83 -0.62 4.36
C LEU A 36 -12.11 -0.78 5.19
N SER A 37 -12.48 0.21 6.01
CA SER A 37 -13.74 0.14 6.76
C SER A 37 -14.93 0.17 5.81
N ILE A 38 -15.78 -0.86 5.90
CA ILE A 38 -17.02 -0.94 5.14
C ILE A 38 -18.14 -0.44 6.07
N PRO A 39 -18.79 0.69 5.77
CA PRO A 39 -19.93 1.12 6.55
C PRO A 39 -21.13 0.20 6.28
N GLU A 40 -21.84 -0.22 7.34
CA GLU A 40 -23.06 -1.05 7.24
C GLU A 40 -24.15 -0.40 6.36
N THR A 41 -24.25 0.93 6.42
CA THR A 41 -25.16 1.71 5.57
C THR A 41 -24.35 2.38 4.46
N PRO A 42 -24.66 2.15 3.18
CA PRO A 42 -23.98 2.81 2.09
C PRO A 42 -24.16 4.34 2.21
N PRO A 43 -23.09 5.12 2.08
CA PRO A 43 -23.18 6.57 2.13
C PRO A 43 -24.00 7.09 0.96
N LYS A 44 -24.63 8.25 1.14
CA LYS A 44 -25.40 8.88 0.07
C LYS A 44 -24.48 9.22 -1.10
N PRO A 45 -25.00 9.23 -2.35
CA PRO A 45 -24.23 9.65 -3.51
C PRO A 45 -23.59 11.03 -3.25
N GLY A 46 -22.26 11.11 -3.33
CA GLY A 46 -21.49 12.34 -3.08
C GLY A 46 -20.92 12.52 -1.67
N GLU A 47 -21.29 11.69 -0.69
CA GLU A 47 -20.76 11.74 0.69
C GLU A 47 -19.64 10.71 0.95
N LEU A 48 -19.15 10.04 -0.10
CA LEU A 48 -18.07 9.08 -0.01
C LEU A 48 -16.77 9.77 0.43
N LYS A 49 -16.34 9.48 1.67
CA LYS A 49 -15.05 9.93 2.18
C LYS A 49 -13.96 8.95 1.75
N THR A 50 -13.25 9.27 0.68
CA THR A 50 -12.06 8.52 0.25
C THR A 50 -10.81 9.26 0.72
N GLU A 51 -10.47 9.14 2.00
CA GLU A 51 -9.25 9.75 2.52
C GLU A 51 -8.03 8.86 2.25
N LEU A 52 -6.93 9.45 1.76
CA LEU A 52 -5.64 8.78 1.63
C LEU A 52 -4.89 8.86 2.98
N GLN A 53 -5.25 7.99 3.92
CA GLN A 53 -4.69 7.99 5.27
C GLN A 53 -3.15 7.91 5.27
N GLY A 54 -2.56 7.26 4.26
CA GLY A 54 -1.10 7.14 4.13
C GLY A 54 -0.37 8.48 4.02
N TYR A 55 -0.99 9.53 3.46
CA TYR A 55 -0.36 10.86 3.42
C TYR A 55 -0.44 11.57 4.78
N LYS A 56 -1.55 11.44 5.51
CA LYS A 56 -1.72 12.04 6.83
C LYS A 56 -0.71 11.47 7.84
N ILE A 57 -0.60 10.14 7.88
CA ILE A 57 0.34 9.44 8.77
C ILE A 57 1.79 9.87 8.51
N ARG A 58 2.19 10.05 7.24
CA ARG A 58 3.54 10.52 6.90
C ARG A 58 3.79 11.96 7.36
N GLN A 59 2.80 12.85 7.23
CA GLN A 59 2.92 14.23 7.72
C GLN A 59 3.03 14.27 9.25
N GLU A 60 2.21 13.50 9.95
CA GLU A 60 2.25 13.39 11.42
C GLU A 60 3.58 12.84 11.92
N ALA A 61 4.09 11.78 11.28
CA ALA A 61 5.39 11.20 11.61
C ALA A 61 6.55 12.20 11.37
N ALA A 62 6.51 12.96 10.26
CA ALA A 62 7.51 13.99 9.98
C ALA A 62 7.46 15.13 11.01
N ALA A 63 6.26 15.56 11.41
CA ALA A 63 6.08 16.58 12.44
C ALA A 63 6.57 16.10 13.83
N ALA A 64 6.32 14.84 14.20
CA ALA A 64 6.81 14.25 15.44
C ALA A 64 8.34 14.16 15.47
N LEU A 65 8.97 13.77 14.35
CA LEU A 65 10.42 13.74 14.21
C LEU A 65 11.06 15.12 14.36
N GLN A 66 10.43 16.16 13.81
CA GLN A 66 10.91 17.53 13.97
C GLN A 66 10.86 17.98 15.44
N LYS A 67 9.79 17.64 16.17
CA LYS A 67 9.66 17.96 17.60
C LYS A 67 10.76 17.28 18.43
N LEU A 68 11.00 15.99 18.20
CA LEU A 68 12.07 15.25 18.89
C LEU A 68 13.45 15.83 18.58
N LYS A 69 13.70 16.25 17.34
CA LYS A 69 14.96 16.89 16.95
C LYS A 69 15.14 18.26 17.59
N THR A 70 14.06 19.02 17.76
CA THR A 70 14.13 20.32 18.46
C THR A 70 14.32 20.16 19.96
N GLU A 71 13.72 19.14 20.58
CA GLU A 71 13.92 18.81 21.99
C GLU A 71 15.37 18.38 22.24
N ASN A 72 15.92 17.45 21.45
CA ASN A 72 17.31 17.00 21.58
C ASN A 72 18.38 18.08 21.28
N ASN A 73 18.03 19.14 20.56
CA ASN A 73 18.94 20.26 20.26
C ASN A 73 18.80 21.42 21.27
N ALA A 74 17.81 21.35 22.16
CA ALA A 74 17.57 22.35 23.21
C ALA A 74 18.23 21.97 24.55
N ASP A 75 18.77 20.75 24.64
CA ASP A 75 19.66 20.24 25.70
C ASP A 75 21.14 20.41 25.31
#